data_AF-A0A9P5C7S8-F1
#
_entry.id   AF-A0A9P5C7S8-F1
#
_cell.length_a   1.000
_cell.length_b   1.000
_cell.length_c   1.000
_cell.angle_alpha   90.00
_cell.angle_beta   90.00
_cell.angle_gamma   90.00
#
_symmetry.space_group_name_H-M   'P 1'
#
loop_
_entity.id
_entity.type
_entity.pdbx_description
1 polymer ?
#
loop_
_entity_poly.entity_id
_entity_poly.type
_entity_poly.pdbx_seq_one_letter_code
_entity_poly.pdbx_strand_id
1 'polypeptide(L)'
;MAEQLILKGTLEGHNGWVTSLATSMENPNMLLSGSRDKTLIIWNLTRDETQYGYPKRSLHGHSHIVSDCVISSDGAYALSASWDKTLRLWELATGTTTRRFVGHTNDVLSVSFSADNRQIVSGSRDRTIKLWNTLGDCKYTITDKGHTEWVSCVRFSPNPQNPVIVSSGWDKLVKVWELSSCKLQTDHIGHTGYINTVTISPDGSLCASGGKDGTTMLWDLNESKHLYSLNANDEIHALVFSPNRYWLCAATASSIIIFDLEKKSKVDELKPEFTSVGKKSREPECVSLAWSADGQTLFAGYTDNIIRAWGVMSRA
;
A
#
# COMPACT_ATOMS: atom_id res chain seq x y z
N MET A 1 22.80 -11.92 13.54
CA MET A 1 22.91 -10.51 13.94
C MET A 1 21.50 -10.01 14.16
N ALA A 2 21.20 -9.38 15.30
CA ALA A 2 19.89 -8.79 15.51
C ALA A 2 19.86 -7.44 14.78
N GLU A 3 19.12 -7.39 13.68
CA GLU A 3 18.82 -6.14 13.00
C GLU A 3 17.62 -5.48 13.69
N GLN A 4 17.72 -4.18 13.96
CA GLN A 4 16.67 -3.38 14.60
C GLN A 4 16.35 -2.17 13.73
N LEU A 5 15.11 -1.69 13.78
CA LEU A 5 14.75 -0.43 13.11
C LEU A 5 14.82 0.73 14.09
N ILE A 6 15.48 1.81 13.68
CA ILE A 6 15.65 3.03 14.48
C ILE A 6 15.03 4.20 13.72
N LEU A 7 14.30 5.05 14.44
CA LEU A 7 13.74 6.28 13.87
C LEU A 7 14.89 7.19 13.42
N LYS A 8 14.95 7.48 12.11
CA LYS A 8 15.97 8.35 11.50
C LYS A 8 15.52 9.79 11.37
N GLY A 9 14.22 10.03 11.22
CA GLY A 9 13.66 11.37 11.12
C GLY A 9 12.19 11.35 10.72
N THR A 10 11.63 12.54 10.60
CA THR A 10 10.24 12.78 10.21
C THR A 10 10.17 13.65 8.95
N LEU A 11 9.07 13.50 8.21
CA LEU A 11 8.69 14.36 7.11
C LEU A 11 7.35 15.00 7.46
N GLU A 12 7.35 16.33 7.55
CA GLU A 12 6.19 17.14 7.93
C GLU A 12 5.80 18.05 6.77
N GLY A 13 4.50 18.17 6.52
CA GLY A 13 3.98 18.99 5.42
C GLY A 13 2.56 18.64 4.99
N HIS A 14 2.05 17.46 5.34
CA HIS A 14 0.64 17.12 5.14
C HIS A 14 -0.26 17.77 6.18
N ASN A 15 -1.49 18.08 5.78
CA ASN A 15 -2.53 18.63 6.64
C ASN A 15 -3.64 17.61 6.97
N GLY A 16 -3.38 16.33 6.71
CA GLY A 16 -4.30 15.22 6.95
C GLY A 16 -3.55 13.89 6.99
N TRP A 17 -4.28 12.83 7.34
CA TRP A 17 -3.69 11.49 7.51
C TRP A 17 -3.00 11.04 6.23
N VAL A 18 -1.81 10.45 6.38
CA VAL A 18 -1.04 9.91 5.26
C VAL A 18 -1.56 8.50 4.95
N THR A 19 -2.40 8.40 3.92
CA THR A 19 -3.14 7.18 3.59
C THR A 19 -2.34 6.20 2.76
N SER A 20 -1.35 6.68 2.01
CA SER A 20 -0.56 5.85 1.11
C SER A 20 0.83 6.42 0.90
N LEU A 21 1.78 5.53 0.67
CA LEU A 21 3.18 5.84 0.40
C LEU A 21 3.65 4.99 -0.78
N ALA A 22 4.43 5.59 -1.67
CA ALA A 22 5.03 4.89 -2.79
C ALA A 22 6.46 5.35 -3.01
N THR A 23 7.33 4.39 -3.30
CA THR A 23 8.75 4.57 -3.61
C THR A 23 9.01 4.08 -5.03
N SER A 24 10.14 4.51 -5.61
CA SER A 24 10.56 4.11 -6.95
C SER A 24 11.97 3.52 -6.91
N MET A 25 12.22 2.50 -7.74
CA MET A 25 13.54 1.89 -7.91
C MET A 25 14.50 2.83 -8.67
N GLU A 26 14.01 3.58 -9.66
CA GLU A 26 14.85 4.48 -10.46
C GLU A 26 15.27 5.73 -9.69
N ASN A 27 14.37 6.27 -8.87
CA ASN A 27 14.60 7.48 -8.09
C ASN A 27 14.48 7.19 -6.59
N PRO A 28 15.51 6.59 -5.96
CA PRO A 28 15.47 6.19 -4.55
C PRO A 28 15.42 7.37 -3.57
N ASN A 29 15.71 8.59 -4.04
CA ASN A 29 15.62 9.82 -3.25
C ASN A 29 14.23 10.47 -3.35
N MET A 30 13.28 9.86 -4.06
CA MET A 30 11.93 10.37 -4.21
C MET A 30 10.94 9.48 -3.45
N LEU A 31 10.09 10.10 -2.66
CA LEU A 31 8.96 9.46 -2.01
C LEU A 31 7.68 10.18 -2.44
N LEU A 32 6.66 9.42 -2.79
CA LEU A 32 5.32 9.94 -3.03
C LEU A 32 4.44 9.57 -1.86
N SER A 33 3.65 10.53 -1.38
CA SER A 33 2.65 10.30 -0.36
C SER A 33 1.29 10.82 -0.79
N GLY A 34 0.24 10.04 -0.50
CA GLY A 34 -1.15 10.45 -0.61
C GLY A 34 -1.71 10.78 0.77
N SER A 35 -2.57 11.80 0.84
CA SER A 35 -3.17 12.23 2.09
C SER A 35 -4.66 12.56 1.99
N ARG A 36 -5.31 12.55 3.15
CA ARG A 36 -6.68 13.06 3.34
C ARG A 36 -6.82 14.56 3.06
N ASP A 37 -5.73 15.31 3.03
CA ASP A 37 -5.73 16.73 2.63
C ASP A 37 -6.00 16.94 1.12
N LYS A 38 -6.26 15.86 0.37
CA LYS A 38 -6.60 15.83 -1.07
C LYS A 38 -5.40 16.10 -1.98
N THR A 39 -4.20 16.18 -1.42
CA THR A 39 -2.98 16.39 -2.16
C THR A 39 -2.15 15.11 -2.22
N LEU A 40 -1.31 15.03 -3.24
CA LEU A 40 -0.15 14.14 -3.20
C LEU A 40 1.11 14.98 -3.07
N ILE A 41 2.01 14.61 -2.17
CA ILE A 41 3.27 15.31 -2.01
C ILE A 41 4.40 14.43 -2.56
N ILE A 42 5.22 15.03 -3.40
CA ILE A 42 6.49 14.48 -3.86
C ILE A 42 7.56 15.02 -2.93
N TRP A 43 8.20 14.14 -2.19
CA TRP A 43 9.29 14.45 -1.27
C TRP A 43 10.63 14.21 -1.95
N ASN A 44 11.59 15.07 -1.64
CA ASN A 44 13.00 14.81 -1.93
C ASN A 44 13.71 14.45 -0.63
N LEU A 45 14.30 13.27 -0.58
CA LEU A 45 14.95 12.70 0.58
C LEU A 45 16.43 13.12 0.58
N THR A 46 16.82 13.98 1.52
CA THR A 46 18.22 14.36 1.73
C THR A 46 18.93 13.41 2.71
N ARG A 47 18.15 12.67 3.52
CA ARG A 47 18.63 11.76 4.57
C ARG A 47 19.46 12.46 5.66
N ASP A 48 19.22 13.75 5.89
CA ASP A 48 19.84 14.49 6.99
C ASP A 48 19.22 14.10 8.34
N GLU A 49 19.98 14.25 9.43
CA GLU A 49 19.57 13.82 10.78
C GLU A 49 18.45 14.69 11.39
N THR A 50 18.33 15.95 10.99
CA THR A 50 17.33 16.89 11.54
C THR A 50 16.03 16.90 10.73
N GLN A 51 16.14 16.76 9.41
CA GLN A 51 15.00 16.71 8.50
C GLN A 51 15.31 15.70 7.42
N TYR A 52 14.62 14.56 7.43
CA TYR A 52 14.94 13.44 6.54
C TYR A 52 14.72 13.79 5.05
N GLY A 53 13.86 14.76 4.80
CA GLY A 53 13.57 15.29 3.47
C GLY A 53 12.58 16.45 3.51
N TYR A 54 12.39 17.08 2.35
CA TYR A 54 11.51 18.23 2.20
C TYR A 54 10.49 18.00 1.08
N PRO A 55 9.30 18.62 1.15
CA PRO A 55 8.29 18.52 0.10
C PRO A 55 8.79 19.29 -1.13
N LYS A 56 9.11 18.58 -2.21
CA LYS A 56 9.57 19.18 -3.48
C LYS A 56 8.41 19.77 -4.27
N ARG A 57 7.27 19.08 -4.26
CA ARG A 57 6.07 19.49 -5.02
C ARG A 57 4.81 18.93 -4.40
N SER A 58 3.73 19.70 -4.43
CA SER A 58 2.39 19.25 -4.08
C SER A 58 1.50 19.20 -5.33
N LEU A 59 0.91 18.04 -5.57
CA LEU A 59 0.01 17.74 -6.68
C LEU A 59 -1.42 17.98 -6.20
N HIS A 60 -2.05 19.01 -6.78
CA HIS A 60 -3.40 19.42 -6.45
C HIS A 60 -4.36 19.04 -7.58
N GLY A 61 -5.54 18.58 -7.21
CA GLY A 61 -6.64 18.48 -8.17
C GLY A 61 -7.75 17.53 -7.76
N HIS A 62 -7.48 16.53 -6.92
CA HIS A 62 -8.53 15.69 -6.36
C HIS A 62 -9.51 16.52 -5.52
N SER A 63 -10.80 16.26 -5.66
CA SER A 63 -11.83 17.00 -4.88
C SER A 63 -12.10 16.39 -3.51
N HIS A 64 -11.61 15.17 -3.28
CA HIS A 64 -11.74 14.43 -2.03
C HIS A 64 -10.42 13.75 -1.64
N ILE A 65 -10.44 13.05 -0.51
CA ILE A 65 -9.35 12.24 0.04
C ILE A 65 -8.70 11.38 -1.03
N VAL A 66 -7.36 11.41 -1.11
CA VAL A 66 -6.58 10.43 -1.85
C VAL A 66 -6.46 9.20 -0.96
N SER A 67 -6.78 8.02 -1.48
CA SER A 67 -6.77 6.78 -0.69
C SER A 67 -5.51 5.96 -0.93
N ASP A 68 -5.07 5.86 -2.18
CA ASP A 68 -3.92 5.05 -2.59
C ASP A 68 -3.10 5.79 -3.65
N CYS A 69 -1.79 5.54 -3.67
CA CYS A 69 -0.87 6.11 -4.64
C CYS A 69 0.22 5.11 -5.00
N VAL A 70 0.57 5.04 -6.29
CA VAL A 70 1.60 4.15 -6.81
C VAL A 70 2.43 4.90 -7.85
N ILE A 71 3.73 4.59 -7.92
CA ILE A 71 4.65 5.14 -8.94
C ILE A 71 4.85 4.08 -10.02
N SER A 72 4.94 4.50 -11.29
CA SER A 72 5.31 3.61 -12.39
C SER A 72 6.75 3.11 -12.26
N SER A 73 7.07 1.97 -12.88
CA SER A 73 8.43 1.41 -12.77
C SER A 73 9.53 2.33 -13.35
N ASP A 74 9.18 3.19 -14.32
CA ASP A 74 10.06 4.20 -14.92
C ASP A 74 10.21 5.49 -14.06
N GLY A 75 9.57 5.56 -12.89
CA GLY A 75 9.64 6.72 -12.01
C GLY A 75 9.15 8.04 -12.61
N ALA A 76 8.52 8.03 -13.79
CA ALA A 76 8.10 9.22 -14.52
C ALA A 76 6.65 9.62 -14.20
N TYR A 77 5.81 8.64 -13.88
CA TYR A 77 4.41 8.85 -13.58
C TYR A 77 4.02 8.40 -12.18
N ALA A 78 3.09 9.13 -11.58
CA ALA A 78 2.38 8.71 -10.38
C ALA A 78 0.92 8.49 -10.72
N LEU A 79 0.32 7.50 -10.07
CA LEU A 79 -1.10 7.22 -10.20
C LEU A 79 -1.74 7.25 -8.82
N SER A 80 -2.80 8.03 -8.71
CA SER A 80 -3.57 8.18 -7.48
C SER A 80 -5.01 7.71 -7.65
N ALA A 81 -5.53 7.08 -6.60
CA ALA A 81 -6.94 6.80 -6.41
C ALA A 81 -7.52 7.72 -5.35
N SER A 82 -8.76 8.16 -5.56
CA SER A 82 -9.43 9.07 -4.64
C SER A 82 -10.91 8.72 -4.45
N TRP A 83 -11.43 9.18 -3.32
CA TRP A 83 -12.86 9.15 -3.02
C TRP A 83 -13.66 10.15 -3.87
N ASP A 84 -13.01 10.94 -4.72
CA ASP A 84 -13.69 11.71 -5.77
C ASP A 84 -14.19 10.84 -6.95
N LYS A 85 -14.12 9.51 -6.80
CA LYS A 85 -14.54 8.49 -7.76
C LYS A 85 -13.66 8.42 -9.01
N THR A 86 -12.51 9.10 -8.99
CA THR A 86 -11.61 9.17 -10.14
C THR A 86 -10.22 8.71 -9.79
N LEU A 87 -9.54 8.20 -10.81
CA LEU A 87 -8.10 8.01 -10.76
C LEU A 87 -7.44 9.08 -11.60
N ARG A 88 -6.21 9.43 -11.22
CA ARG A 88 -5.42 10.42 -11.96
C ARG A 88 -4.04 9.90 -12.23
N LEU A 89 -3.59 10.09 -13.46
CA LEU A 89 -2.20 9.93 -13.84
C LEU A 89 -1.54 11.29 -13.79
N TRP A 90 -0.43 11.37 -13.07
CA TRP A 90 0.37 12.56 -12.87
C TRP A 90 1.72 12.33 -13.50
N GLU A 91 2.20 13.31 -14.24
CA GLU A 91 3.59 13.34 -14.65
C GLU A 91 4.42 13.97 -13.53
N LEU A 92 5.41 13.25 -13.02
CA LEU A 92 6.17 13.66 -11.84
C LEU A 92 7.14 14.82 -12.12
N ALA A 93 7.59 14.96 -13.38
CA ALA A 93 8.47 16.04 -13.81
C ALA A 93 7.74 17.40 -13.82
N THR A 94 6.56 17.46 -14.42
CA THR A 94 5.77 18.69 -14.56
C THR A 94 4.84 18.91 -13.37
N GLY A 95 4.42 17.84 -12.71
CA GLY A 95 3.44 17.84 -11.62
C GLY A 95 2.02 18.10 -12.10
N THR A 96 1.73 17.88 -13.38
CA THR A 96 0.41 18.08 -13.97
C THR A 96 -0.33 16.76 -14.10
N THR A 97 -1.66 16.80 -14.00
CA THR A 97 -2.50 15.64 -14.31
C THR A 97 -2.52 15.45 -15.83
N THR A 98 -1.96 14.35 -16.32
CA THR A 98 -1.99 14.03 -17.75
C THR A 98 -3.32 13.41 -18.14
N ARG A 99 -3.87 12.54 -17.29
CA ARG A 99 -5.10 11.80 -17.56
C ARG A 99 -5.96 11.64 -16.33
N ARG A 100 -7.27 11.60 -16.55
CA ARG A 100 -8.28 11.33 -15.53
C ARG A 100 -9.10 10.12 -15.96
N PHE A 101 -9.17 9.12 -15.10
CA PHE A 101 -9.96 7.91 -15.32
C PHE A 101 -11.29 8.08 -14.60
N VAL A 102 -12.38 8.08 -15.37
CA VAL A 102 -13.75 8.24 -14.85
C VAL A 102 -14.55 7.02 -15.27
N GLY A 103 -15.24 6.39 -14.33
CA GLY A 103 -16.08 5.22 -14.61
C GLY A 103 -16.46 4.41 -13.39
N HIS A 104 -15.77 4.58 -12.25
CA HIS A 104 -16.28 4.11 -10.97
C HIS A 104 -17.46 4.97 -10.51
N THR A 105 -18.45 4.32 -9.89
CA THR A 105 -19.67 5.01 -9.43
C THR A 105 -19.55 5.50 -7.99
N ASN A 106 -18.57 5.00 -7.25
CA ASN A 106 -18.33 5.29 -5.85
C ASN A 106 -16.82 5.45 -5.55
N ASP A 107 -16.48 5.67 -4.29
CA ASP A 107 -15.11 5.92 -3.81
C ASP A 107 -14.13 4.87 -4.36
N VAL A 108 -13.03 5.31 -4.97
CA VAL A 108 -11.93 4.40 -5.35
C VAL A 108 -11.04 4.28 -4.13
N LEU A 109 -10.77 3.04 -3.71
CA LEU A 109 -10.01 2.75 -2.49
C LEU A 109 -8.57 2.39 -2.80
N SER A 110 -8.33 1.65 -3.88
CA SER A 110 -7.00 1.15 -4.22
C SER A 110 -6.72 1.20 -5.70
N VAL A 111 -5.44 1.35 -6.02
CA VAL A 111 -4.93 1.27 -7.39
C VAL A 111 -3.59 0.58 -7.45
N SER A 112 -3.32 -0.11 -8.56
CA SER A 112 -2.03 -0.73 -8.83
C SER A 112 -1.70 -0.66 -10.32
N PHE A 113 -0.40 -0.55 -10.61
CA PHE A 113 0.16 -0.67 -11.96
C PHE A 113 0.59 -2.10 -12.23
N SER A 114 0.42 -2.53 -13.47
CA SER A 114 1.10 -3.72 -13.97
C SER A 114 2.62 -3.47 -14.09
N ALA A 115 3.42 -4.53 -14.00
CA ALA A 115 4.88 -4.44 -14.11
C ALA A 115 5.35 -3.84 -15.46
N ASP A 116 4.55 -3.99 -16.52
CA ASP A 116 4.80 -3.42 -17.85
C ASP A 116 4.29 -1.97 -18.02
N ASN A 117 3.71 -1.39 -16.96
CA ASN A 117 3.04 -0.08 -16.93
C ASN A 117 1.92 0.11 -17.99
N ARG A 118 1.45 -0.94 -18.66
CA ARG A 118 0.42 -0.80 -19.72
C ARG A 118 -1.01 -0.92 -19.20
N GLN A 119 -1.18 -1.55 -18.05
CA GLN A 119 -2.47 -1.82 -17.45
C GLN A 119 -2.52 -1.24 -16.05
N ILE A 120 -3.70 -0.74 -15.70
CA ILE A 120 -3.99 -0.20 -14.40
C ILE A 120 -5.20 -0.97 -13.88
N VAL A 121 -5.15 -1.36 -12.61
CA VAL A 121 -6.29 -1.98 -11.94
C VAL A 121 -6.70 -1.13 -10.77
N SER A 122 -8.01 -0.96 -10.59
CA SER A 122 -8.56 -0.21 -9.47
C SER A 122 -9.68 -0.96 -8.77
N GLY A 123 -9.67 -0.89 -7.44
CA GLY A 123 -10.72 -1.40 -6.57
C GLY A 123 -11.53 -0.26 -5.97
N SER A 124 -12.85 -0.42 -5.94
CA SER A 124 -13.76 0.62 -5.46
C SER A 124 -14.81 0.07 -4.49
N ARG A 125 -15.38 1.02 -3.74
CA ARG A 125 -16.58 0.85 -2.93
C ARG A 125 -17.83 0.50 -3.75
N ASP A 126 -17.79 0.66 -5.07
CA ASP A 126 -18.85 0.16 -5.97
C ASP A 126 -18.85 -1.37 -6.12
N ARG A 127 -17.93 -2.06 -5.42
CA ARG A 127 -17.77 -3.52 -5.37
C ARG A 127 -17.24 -4.12 -6.67
N THR A 128 -16.76 -3.28 -7.58
CA THR A 128 -16.19 -3.71 -8.86
C THR A 128 -14.70 -3.49 -8.87
N ILE A 129 -14.02 -4.33 -9.64
CA ILE A 129 -12.62 -4.14 -10.02
C ILE A 129 -12.62 -3.72 -11.49
N LYS A 130 -12.00 -2.58 -11.79
CA LYS A 130 -11.90 -2.09 -13.17
C LYS A 130 -10.47 -2.17 -13.66
N LEU A 131 -10.33 -2.62 -14.91
CA LEU A 131 -9.09 -2.62 -15.65
C LEU A 131 -9.11 -1.48 -16.67
N TRP A 132 -8.04 -0.70 -16.65
CA TRP A 132 -7.87 0.46 -17.49
C TRP A 132 -6.63 0.30 -18.35
N ASN A 133 -6.70 0.88 -19.55
CA ASN A 133 -5.51 1.17 -20.32
C ASN A 133 -4.84 2.44 -19.78
N THR A 134 -3.55 2.65 -20.04
CA THR A 134 -2.90 3.92 -19.71
C THR A 134 -3.56 5.13 -20.37
N LEU A 135 -4.25 4.93 -21.50
CA LEU A 135 -4.93 5.95 -22.29
C LEU A 135 -6.14 6.62 -21.61
N GLY A 136 -6.72 6.00 -20.58
CA GLY A 136 -7.93 6.53 -19.93
C GLY A 136 -9.14 5.59 -20.01
N ASP A 137 -9.09 4.62 -20.92
CA ASP A 137 -10.26 3.78 -21.23
C ASP A 137 -10.39 2.61 -20.26
N CYS A 138 -11.61 2.39 -19.76
CA CYS A 138 -11.97 1.19 -19.02
C CYS A 138 -12.14 0.02 -20.00
N LYS A 139 -11.16 -0.88 -20.03
CA LYS A 139 -11.16 -2.05 -20.92
C LYS A 139 -12.10 -3.14 -20.42
N TYR A 140 -12.12 -3.35 -19.10
CA TYR A 140 -12.89 -4.43 -18.51
C TYR A 140 -13.38 -4.02 -17.12
N THR A 141 -14.59 -4.45 -16.78
CA THR A 141 -15.13 -4.34 -15.43
C THR A 141 -15.43 -5.75 -14.94
N ILE A 142 -14.70 -6.17 -13.91
CA ILE A 142 -14.91 -7.47 -13.26
C ILE A 142 -16.09 -7.31 -12.31
N THR A 143 -17.24 -7.83 -12.74
CA THR A 143 -18.45 -7.96 -11.90
C THR A 143 -18.82 -9.42 -11.66
N ASP A 144 -18.44 -10.32 -12.57
CA ASP A 144 -18.79 -11.74 -12.47
C ASP A 144 -18.02 -12.40 -11.32
N LYS A 145 -18.75 -13.01 -10.38
CA LYS A 145 -18.23 -13.55 -9.10
C LYS A 145 -17.33 -12.58 -8.31
N GLY A 146 -17.58 -11.27 -8.47
CA GLY A 146 -16.92 -10.18 -7.76
C GLY A 146 -17.12 -10.22 -6.24
N HIS A 147 -16.53 -9.25 -5.55
CA HIS A 147 -16.77 -9.07 -4.12
C HIS A 147 -18.22 -8.67 -3.85
N THR A 148 -18.80 -9.19 -2.77
CA THR A 148 -20.17 -8.82 -2.35
C THR A 148 -20.22 -7.46 -1.65
N GLU A 149 -19.08 -7.03 -1.11
CA GLU A 149 -18.84 -5.79 -0.40
C GLU A 149 -17.69 -4.99 -1.03
N TRP A 150 -17.25 -3.92 -0.37
CA TRP A 150 -16.22 -3.01 -0.89
C TRP A 150 -14.91 -3.74 -1.17
N VAL A 151 -14.27 -3.39 -2.29
CA VAL A 151 -12.92 -3.85 -2.61
C VAL A 151 -11.93 -2.91 -1.93
N SER A 152 -11.25 -3.39 -0.89
CA SER A 152 -10.37 -2.57 -0.08
C SER A 152 -9.02 -2.33 -0.74
N CYS A 153 -8.40 -3.38 -1.27
CA CYS A 153 -7.08 -3.32 -1.88
C CYS A 153 -6.99 -4.22 -3.10
N VAL A 154 -6.25 -3.76 -4.12
CA VAL A 154 -5.97 -4.54 -5.32
C VAL A 154 -4.49 -4.38 -5.66
N ARG A 155 -3.83 -5.50 -5.98
CA ARG A 155 -2.41 -5.54 -6.36
C ARG A 155 -2.18 -6.50 -7.53
N PHE A 156 -1.31 -6.09 -8.45
CA PHE A 156 -0.79 -6.98 -9.48
C PHE A 156 0.30 -7.88 -8.93
N SER A 157 0.28 -9.16 -9.32
CA SER A 157 1.44 -10.02 -9.11
C SER A 157 2.58 -9.59 -10.04
N PRO A 158 3.81 -9.47 -9.53
CA PRO A 158 4.98 -9.15 -10.34
C PRO A 158 5.47 -10.36 -11.17
N ASN A 159 4.91 -11.56 -10.98
CA ASN A 159 5.36 -12.76 -11.68
C ASN A 159 4.98 -12.70 -13.18
N PRO A 160 5.94 -12.65 -14.11
CA PRO A 160 5.66 -12.55 -15.54
C PRO A 160 5.10 -13.86 -16.13
N GLN A 161 5.30 -15.00 -15.47
CA GLN A 161 4.81 -16.30 -15.97
C GLN A 161 3.32 -16.50 -15.70
N ASN A 162 2.82 -15.94 -14.60
CA ASN A 162 1.41 -16.03 -14.23
C ASN A 162 0.87 -14.64 -13.85
N PRO A 163 0.41 -13.84 -14.84
CA PRO A 163 -0.10 -12.51 -14.59
C PRO A 163 -1.47 -12.60 -13.89
N VAL A 164 -1.44 -12.49 -12.56
CA VAL A 164 -2.63 -12.50 -11.72
C VAL A 164 -2.82 -11.17 -11.01
N ILE A 165 -4.08 -10.86 -10.73
CA ILE A 165 -4.48 -9.76 -9.85
C ILE A 165 -4.97 -10.38 -8.56
N VAL A 166 -4.52 -9.85 -7.42
CA VAL A 166 -5.08 -10.20 -6.12
C VAL A 166 -5.90 -9.03 -5.61
N SER A 167 -7.12 -9.32 -5.18
CA SER A 167 -7.99 -8.35 -4.54
C SER A 167 -8.43 -8.81 -3.16
N SER A 168 -8.55 -7.87 -2.24
CA SER A 168 -9.16 -8.09 -0.93
C SER A 168 -10.46 -7.29 -0.80
N GLY A 169 -11.43 -7.88 -0.12
CA GLY A 169 -12.72 -7.25 0.12
C GLY A 169 -13.13 -7.20 1.59
N TRP A 170 -14.11 -6.36 1.86
CA TRP A 170 -14.81 -6.32 3.15
C TRP A 170 -15.74 -7.52 3.36
N ASP A 171 -15.92 -8.34 2.32
CA ASP A 171 -16.59 -9.64 2.35
C ASP A 171 -15.74 -10.75 2.98
N LYS A 172 -14.57 -10.40 3.54
CA LYS A 172 -13.61 -11.29 4.22
C LYS A 172 -12.91 -12.27 3.29
N LEU A 173 -13.01 -12.05 1.99
CA LEU A 173 -12.39 -12.90 0.98
C LEU A 173 -11.19 -12.20 0.36
N VAL A 174 -10.17 -12.99 0.07
CA VAL A 174 -9.12 -12.61 -0.88
C VAL A 174 -9.37 -13.39 -2.16
N LYS A 175 -9.47 -12.70 -3.28
CA LYS A 175 -9.76 -13.29 -4.59
C LYS A 175 -8.57 -13.12 -5.50
N VAL A 176 -8.23 -14.18 -6.23
CA VAL A 176 -7.17 -14.15 -7.25
C VAL A 176 -7.82 -14.26 -8.62
N TRP A 177 -7.45 -13.36 -9.51
CA TRP A 177 -8.01 -13.23 -10.85
C TRP A 177 -6.91 -13.43 -11.87
N GLU A 178 -7.19 -14.23 -12.89
CA GLU A 178 -6.30 -14.34 -14.04
C GLU A 178 -6.46 -13.11 -14.93
N LEU A 179 -5.37 -12.42 -15.28
CA LEU A 179 -5.43 -11.18 -16.07
C LEU A 179 -5.91 -11.43 -17.51
N SER A 180 -5.47 -12.53 -18.12
CA SER A 180 -5.73 -12.85 -19.54
C SER A 180 -7.22 -13.08 -19.82
N SER A 181 -7.88 -13.83 -18.94
CA SER A 181 -9.28 -14.21 -19.09
C SER A 181 -10.23 -13.35 -18.24
N CYS A 182 -9.68 -12.58 -17.29
CA CYS A 182 -10.42 -11.85 -16.25
C CYS A 182 -11.38 -12.74 -15.47
N LYS A 183 -11.04 -14.03 -15.34
CA LYS A 183 -11.81 -15.01 -14.57
C LYS A 183 -11.25 -15.15 -13.18
N LEU A 184 -12.16 -15.45 -12.24
CA LEU A 184 -11.80 -15.84 -10.89
C LEU A 184 -11.06 -17.17 -10.93
N GLN A 185 -9.83 -17.18 -10.42
CA GLN A 185 -8.99 -18.37 -10.31
C GLN A 185 -9.25 -19.05 -8.97
N THR A 186 -9.08 -18.33 -7.85
CA THR A 186 -9.25 -18.87 -6.50
C THR A 186 -9.90 -17.89 -5.54
N ASP A 187 -10.72 -18.46 -4.64
CA ASP A 187 -11.27 -17.80 -3.48
C ASP A 187 -10.51 -18.28 -2.24
N HIS A 188 -9.79 -17.37 -1.58
CA HIS A 188 -9.11 -17.63 -0.33
C HIS A 188 -10.04 -17.25 0.83
N ILE A 189 -10.51 -18.30 1.52
CA ILE A 189 -11.41 -18.22 2.66
C ILE A 189 -10.58 -18.49 3.92
N GLY A 190 -10.70 -17.64 4.93
CA GLY A 190 -10.03 -17.84 6.21
C GLY A 190 -10.21 -16.67 7.18
N HIS A 191 -10.21 -15.43 6.66
CA HIS A 191 -10.38 -14.24 7.48
C HIS A 191 -11.75 -14.22 8.18
N THR A 192 -11.75 -13.81 9.45
CA THR A 192 -12.97 -13.73 10.26
C THR A 192 -13.56 -12.32 10.28
N GLY A 193 -12.75 -11.31 9.94
CA GLY A 193 -13.11 -9.89 9.84
C GLY A 193 -12.95 -9.34 8.41
N TYR A 194 -13.35 -8.08 8.21
CA TYR A 194 -13.10 -7.39 6.94
C TYR A 194 -11.60 -7.17 6.74
N ILE A 195 -11.18 -7.19 5.48
CA ILE A 195 -9.77 -7.09 5.09
C ILE A 195 -9.52 -5.65 4.64
N ASN A 196 -8.49 -5.02 5.19
CA ASN A 196 -8.11 -3.64 4.83
C ASN A 196 -7.06 -3.62 3.72
N THR A 197 -6.13 -4.57 3.73
CA THR A 197 -4.94 -4.54 2.87
C THR A 197 -4.56 -5.92 2.37
N VAL A 198 -3.99 -5.94 1.16
CA VAL A 198 -3.29 -7.07 0.58
C VAL A 198 -1.98 -6.60 -0.02
N THR A 199 -0.94 -7.43 0.08
CA THR A 199 0.36 -7.17 -0.52
C THR A 199 0.94 -8.46 -1.07
N ILE A 200 1.76 -8.34 -2.10
CA ILE A 200 2.35 -9.47 -2.81
C ILE A 200 3.87 -9.37 -2.64
N SER A 201 4.53 -10.50 -2.48
CA SER A 201 5.99 -10.55 -2.37
C SER A 201 6.65 -10.12 -3.69
N PRO A 202 7.89 -9.59 -3.65
CA PRO A 202 8.60 -9.15 -4.85
C PRO A 202 8.81 -10.24 -5.92
N ASP A 203 8.89 -11.50 -5.51
CA ASP A 203 8.99 -12.67 -6.40
C ASP A 203 7.62 -13.14 -6.94
N GLY A 204 6.52 -12.60 -6.40
CA GLY A 204 5.15 -12.96 -6.78
C GLY A 204 4.69 -14.35 -6.32
N SER A 205 5.43 -15.01 -5.43
CA SER A 205 5.06 -16.34 -4.92
C SER A 205 4.07 -16.25 -3.75
N LEU A 206 4.20 -15.23 -2.90
CA LEU A 206 3.42 -15.06 -1.68
C LEU A 206 2.47 -13.88 -1.78
N CYS A 207 1.31 -14.05 -1.15
CA CYS A 207 0.37 -12.99 -0.86
C CYS A 207 0.16 -12.91 0.65
N ALA A 208 0.23 -11.72 1.22
CA ALA A 208 -0.14 -11.45 2.60
C ALA A 208 -1.38 -10.57 2.65
N SER A 209 -2.37 -10.96 3.44
CA SER A 209 -3.60 -10.20 3.68
C SER A 209 -3.82 -9.96 5.16
N GLY A 210 -4.43 -8.81 5.49
CA GLY A 210 -4.68 -8.42 6.87
C GLY A 210 -5.82 -7.42 7.01
N GLY A 211 -6.47 -7.44 8.16
CA GLY A 211 -7.57 -6.53 8.47
C GLY A 211 -8.00 -6.57 9.92
N LYS A 212 -9.32 -6.58 10.14
CA LYS A 212 -9.93 -6.37 11.47
C LYS A 212 -9.69 -7.50 12.47
N ASP A 213 -9.47 -8.72 12.00
CA ASP A 213 -9.23 -9.88 12.85
C ASP A 213 -7.86 -9.85 13.56
N GLY A 214 -6.98 -8.92 13.18
CA GLY A 214 -5.63 -8.79 13.72
C GLY A 214 -4.73 -9.98 13.41
N THR A 215 -5.10 -10.75 12.39
CA THR A 215 -4.29 -11.85 11.85
C THR A 215 -3.83 -11.50 10.45
N THR A 216 -2.55 -11.66 10.19
CA THR A 216 -2.01 -11.64 8.82
C THR A 216 -1.99 -13.07 8.32
N MET A 217 -2.64 -13.32 7.18
CA MET A 217 -2.64 -14.64 6.54
C MET A 217 -1.70 -14.61 5.34
N LEU A 218 -0.83 -15.62 5.24
CA LEU A 218 0.02 -15.82 4.08
C LEU A 218 -0.53 -16.94 3.20
N TRP A 219 -0.58 -16.65 1.91
CA TRP A 219 -1.09 -17.53 0.85
C TRP A 219 0.01 -17.72 -0.18
N ASP A 220 0.14 -18.95 -0.67
CA ASP A 220 0.94 -19.26 -1.85
C ASP A 220 0.08 -19.03 -3.09
N LEU A 221 0.52 -18.16 -3.99
CA LEU A 221 -0.19 -17.82 -5.24
C LEU A 221 -0.02 -18.89 -6.32
N ASN A 222 1.05 -19.69 -6.27
CA ASN A 222 1.30 -20.74 -7.26
C ASN A 222 0.46 -21.98 -6.95
N GLU A 223 0.47 -22.40 -5.68
CA GLU A 223 -0.32 -23.55 -5.23
C GLU A 223 -1.75 -23.19 -4.82
N SER A 224 -2.05 -21.89 -4.67
CA SER A 224 -3.32 -21.35 -4.18
C SER A 224 -3.74 -21.87 -2.79
N LYS A 225 -2.75 -22.11 -1.92
CA LYS A 225 -2.97 -22.67 -0.57
C LYS A 225 -2.66 -21.65 0.52
N HIS A 226 -3.38 -21.75 1.62
CA HIS A 226 -3.02 -21.08 2.86
C HIS A 226 -1.76 -21.71 3.46
N LEU A 227 -0.73 -20.91 3.73
CA LEU A 227 0.52 -21.38 4.32
C LEU A 227 0.46 -21.33 5.85
N TYR A 228 0.33 -20.14 6.41
CA TYR A 228 0.22 -19.93 7.86
C TYR A 228 -0.29 -18.52 8.17
N SER A 229 -0.75 -18.35 9.41
CA SER A 229 -1.23 -17.09 9.96
C SER A 229 -0.27 -16.54 11.02
N LEU A 230 -0.01 -15.23 11.02
CA LEU A 230 0.75 -14.55 12.07
C LEU A 230 -0.17 -13.58 12.81
N ASN A 231 -0.15 -13.62 14.14
CA ASN A 231 -1.00 -12.79 14.98
C ASN A 231 -0.35 -11.43 15.25
N ALA A 232 -0.98 -10.38 14.71
CA ALA A 232 -0.63 -8.99 14.94
C ALA A 232 -1.35 -8.41 16.18
N ASN A 233 -2.34 -9.14 16.74
CA ASN A 233 -3.12 -8.84 17.96
C ASN A 233 -4.06 -7.63 17.88
N ASP A 234 -3.99 -6.83 16.82
CA ASP A 234 -4.78 -5.61 16.64
C ASP A 234 -5.06 -5.38 15.15
N GLU A 235 -6.00 -4.50 14.83
CA GLU A 235 -6.44 -4.23 13.46
C GLU A 235 -5.26 -3.79 12.58
N ILE A 236 -5.13 -4.44 11.42
CA ILE A 236 -4.06 -4.18 10.45
C ILE A 236 -4.57 -3.19 9.40
N HIS A 237 -3.84 -2.10 9.21
CA HIS A 237 -4.15 -1.05 8.22
C HIS A 237 -3.35 -1.22 6.94
N ALA A 238 -2.05 -1.56 7.04
CA ALA A 238 -1.18 -1.74 5.89
C ALA A 238 -0.22 -2.93 6.08
N LEU A 239 0.11 -3.58 4.96
CA LEU A 239 1.08 -4.66 4.88
C LEU A 239 2.07 -4.37 3.76
N VAL A 240 3.36 -4.62 4.01
CA VAL A 240 4.39 -4.51 2.99
C VAL A 240 5.49 -5.54 3.22
N PHE A 241 5.88 -6.24 2.16
CA PHE A 241 7.07 -7.10 2.17
C PHE A 241 8.32 -6.25 2.01
N SER A 242 9.39 -6.63 2.69
CA SER A 242 10.71 -6.07 2.41
C SER A 242 11.19 -6.54 1.03
N PRO A 243 11.83 -5.67 0.22
CA PRO A 243 12.30 -6.03 -1.11
C PRO A 243 13.58 -6.88 -1.09
N ASN A 244 14.37 -6.80 -0.02
CA ASN A 244 15.68 -7.44 0.07
C ASN A 244 15.76 -8.54 1.15
N ARG A 245 14.88 -8.48 2.16
CA ARG A 245 14.83 -9.42 3.28
C ARG A 245 13.52 -10.18 3.26
N TYR A 246 13.51 -11.37 3.84
CA TYR A 246 12.31 -12.17 3.98
C TYR A 246 11.46 -11.72 5.18
N TRP A 247 11.14 -10.42 5.19
CA TRP A 247 10.38 -9.76 6.25
C TRP A 247 9.03 -9.28 5.75
N LEU A 248 8.03 -9.35 6.64
CA LEU A 248 6.72 -8.75 6.47
C LEU A 248 6.51 -7.70 7.55
N CYS A 249 6.21 -6.46 7.14
CA CYS A 249 5.84 -5.40 8.04
C CYS A 249 4.32 -5.25 8.05
N ALA A 250 3.74 -5.29 9.24
CA ALA A 250 2.32 -5.06 9.49
C ALA A 250 2.15 -3.78 10.31
N ALA A 251 1.49 -2.78 9.73
CA ALA A 251 1.02 -1.61 10.46
C ALA A 251 -0.30 -1.97 11.14
N THR A 252 -0.29 -2.05 12.46
CA THR A 252 -1.50 -2.18 13.25
C THR A 252 -1.93 -0.82 13.82
N ALA A 253 -3.12 -0.77 14.40
CA ALA A 253 -3.60 0.42 15.10
C ALA A 253 -2.67 0.82 16.27
N SER A 254 -1.98 -0.13 16.90
CA SER A 254 -1.13 0.11 18.07
C SER A 254 0.38 0.23 17.76
N SER A 255 0.90 -0.49 16.77
CA SER A 255 2.33 -0.50 16.47
C SER A 255 2.64 -0.99 15.06
N ILE A 256 3.89 -0.84 14.61
CA ILE A 256 4.37 -1.52 13.41
C ILE A 256 5.11 -2.78 13.85
N ILE A 257 4.59 -3.94 13.49
CA ILE A 257 5.19 -5.23 13.81
C ILE A 257 5.95 -5.74 12.59
N ILE A 258 7.18 -6.16 12.81
CA ILE A 258 8.03 -6.74 11.77
C ILE A 258 8.16 -8.23 12.04
N PHE A 259 7.75 -9.05 11.07
CA PHE A 259 7.85 -10.50 11.13
C PHE A 259 8.97 -10.99 10.23
N ASP A 260 9.79 -11.89 10.76
CA ASP A 260 10.71 -12.71 9.98
C ASP A 260 9.95 -13.96 9.53
N LEU A 261 9.79 -14.11 8.22
CA LEU A 261 8.97 -15.18 7.63
C LEU A 261 9.68 -16.53 7.62
N GLU A 262 11.02 -16.55 7.74
CA GLU A 262 11.79 -17.78 7.83
C GLU A 262 11.60 -18.41 9.22
N LYS A 263 11.70 -17.58 10.26
CA LYS A 263 11.55 -18.02 11.67
C LYS A 263 10.11 -17.96 12.17
N LYS A 264 9.22 -17.29 11.45
CA LYS A 264 7.83 -17.01 11.83
C LYS A 264 7.73 -16.29 13.19
N SER A 265 8.74 -15.47 13.50
CA SER A 265 8.86 -14.76 14.77
C SER A 265 8.84 -13.26 14.56
N LYS A 266 8.42 -12.52 15.59
CA LYS A 266 8.52 -11.07 15.62
C LYS A 266 10.00 -10.66 15.73
N VAL A 267 10.48 -9.85 14.80
CA VAL A 267 11.83 -9.26 14.80
C VAL A 267 11.84 -8.06 15.74
N ASP A 268 10.87 -7.18 15.53
CA ASP A 268 10.80 -5.89 16.23
C ASP A 268 9.35 -5.39 16.28
N GLU A 269 9.08 -4.53 17.25
CA GLU A 269 7.80 -3.83 17.40
C GLU A 269 8.08 -2.34 17.57
N LEU A 270 7.77 -1.58 16.53
CA LEU A 270 8.04 -0.14 16.48
C LEU A 270 6.83 0.61 17.05
N LYS A 271 7.06 1.27 18.18
CA LYS A 271 6.13 2.21 18.79
C LYS A 271 6.80 3.58 18.85
N PRO A 272 6.34 4.57 18.06
CA PRO A 272 6.77 5.94 18.27
C PRO A 272 6.34 6.39 19.67
N GLU A 273 7.19 7.10 20.38
CA GLU A 273 6.77 7.79 21.59
C GLU A 273 5.90 8.98 21.21
N PHE A 274 4.64 8.97 21.63
CA PHE A 274 3.70 10.06 21.42
C PHE A 274 3.49 10.85 22.71
N THR A 275 3.63 12.16 22.64
CA THR A 275 3.30 13.02 23.77
C THR A 275 1.78 13.08 23.91
N SER A 276 1.22 12.40 24.92
CA SER A 276 -0.24 12.35 25.10
C SER A 276 -0.82 13.75 25.40
N VAL A 277 -1.65 14.27 24.50
CA VAL A 277 -2.39 15.53 24.71
C VAL A 277 -3.76 15.22 25.32
N GLY A 278 -3.74 14.73 26.57
CA GLY A 278 -4.94 14.57 27.40
C GLY A 278 -5.64 13.20 27.35
N LYS A 279 -6.48 12.94 28.37
CA LYS A 279 -7.10 11.64 28.69
C LYS A 279 -8.06 11.05 27.64
N LYS A 280 -8.43 11.80 26.59
CA LYS A 280 -9.33 11.35 25.51
C LYS A 280 -8.66 11.32 24.13
N SER A 281 -7.39 11.69 24.02
CA SER A 281 -6.67 11.62 22.75
C SER A 281 -6.38 10.15 22.43
N ARG A 282 -6.77 9.70 21.23
CA ARG A 282 -6.28 8.43 20.69
C ARG A 282 -4.83 8.62 20.26
N GLU A 283 -4.03 7.59 20.44
CA GLU A 283 -2.66 7.57 19.93
C GLU A 283 -2.69 7.55 18.39
N PRO A 284 -1.74 8.21 17.71
CA PRO A 284 -1.68 8.19 16.26
C PRO A 284 -1.42 6.78 15.71
N GLU A 285 -2.38 6.27 14.95
CA GLU A 285 -2.28 4.97 14.29
C GLU A 285 -1.43 5.07 13.01
N CYS A 286 -0.71 4.00 12.68
CA CYS A 286 0.01 3.87 11.41
C CYS A 286 -0.97 3.39 10.32
N VAL A 287 -1.10 4.16 9.25
CA VAL A 287 -2.09 3.90 8.19
C VAL A 287 -1.45 3.32 6.95
N SER A 288 -0.20 3.69 6.65
CA SER A 288 0.49 3.29 5.42
C SER A 288 1.94 2.95 5.66
N LEU A 289 2.47 2.02 4.87
CA LEU A 289 3.87 1.60 4.90
C LEU A 289 4.43 1.51 3.49
N ALA A 290 5.68 1.91 3.32
CA ALA A 290 6.44 1.66 2.09
C ALA A 290 7.91 1.43 2.40
N TRP A 291 8.50 0.39 1.81
CA TRP A 291 9.94 0.20 1.83
C TRP A 291 10.60 1.05 0.74
N SER A 292 11.76 1.59 1.06
CA SER A 292 12.72 2.06 0.05
C SER A 292 13.15 0.93 -0.87
N ALA A 293 13.54 1.28 -2.09
CA ALA A 293 14.02 0.35 -3.12
C ALA A 293 15.18 -0.54 -2.66
N ASP A 294 16.07 0.01 -1.81
CA ASP A 294 17.22 -0.70 -1.25
C ASP A 294 16.86 -1.57 -0.03
N GLY A 295 15.62 -1.46 0.48
CA GLY A 295 15.12 -2.15 1.66
C GLY A 295 15.81 -1.74 2.97
N GLN A 296 16.48 -0.59 3.02
CA GLN A 296 17.18 -0.13 4.23
C GLN A 296 16.37 0.88 5.05
N THR A 297 15.41 1.56 4.42
CA THR A 297 14.52 2.51 5.08
C THR A 297 13.06 2.09 4.91
N LEU A 298 12.32 2.03 6.02
CA LEU A 298 10.88 1.87 6.05
C LEU A 298 10.21 3.22 6.32
N PHE A 299 9.34 3.66 5.41
CA PHE A 299 8.51 4.83 5.59
C PHE A 299 7.15 4.42 6.13
N ALA A 300 6.70 5.13 7.16
CA ALA A 300 5.42 4.89 7.82
C ALA A 300 4.61 6.18 7.89
N GLY A 301 3.40 6.17 7.33
CA GLY A 301 2.48 7.29 7.32
C GLY A 301 1.45 7.16 8.45
N TYR A 302 1.26 8.22 9.22
CA TYR A 302 0.44 8.21 10.42
C TYR A 302 -0.79 9.13 10.32
N THR A 303 -1.71 8.94 11.26
CA THR A 303 -2.92 9.77 11.43
C THR A 303 -2.65 11.16 12.02
N ASP A 304 -1.43 11.43 12.50
CA ASP A 304 -0.98 12.75 12.96
C ASP A 304 -0.40 13.63 11.82
N ASN A 305 -0.57 13.19 10.57
CA ASN A 305 -0.12 13.86 9.34
C ASN A 305 1.40 13.80 9.12
N ILE A 306 2.14 13.04 9.93
CA ILE A 306 3.59 12.93 9.84
C ILE A 306 3.97 11.61 9.18
N ILE A 307 5.00 11.63 8.34
CA ILE A 307 5.67 10.42 7.84
C ILE A 307 6.93 10.20 8.67
N ARG A 308 7.10 9.00 9.21
CA ARG A 308 8.28 8.61 9.99
C ARG A 308 9.15 7.68 9.15
N ALA A 309 10.44 7.98 9.07
CA ALA A 309 11.43 7.17 8.37
C ALA A 309 12.23 6.33 9.38
N TRP A 310 12.17 5.02 9.24
CA TRP A 310 12.86 4.05 10.10
C TRP A 310 14.00 3.40 9.31
N GLY A 311 15.23 3.54 9.79
CA GLY A 311 16.41 2.92 9.17
C GLY A 311 16.73 1.58 9.82
N VAL A 312 17.05 0.57 9.01
CA VAL A 312 17.55 -0.72 9.51
C VAL A 312 18.99 -0.55 9.95
N MET A 313 19.30 -0.98 11.18
CA MET A 313 20.65 -0.98 11.73
C MET A 313 21.01 -2.39 12.21
N SER A 314 22.11 -2.92 11.69
CA SER A 314 22.69 -4.17 12.19
C SER A 314 23.53 -3.88 13.43
N ARG A 315 23.24 -4.54 14.56
CA ARG A 315 24.16 -4.53 15.70
C ARG A 315 25.32 -5.50 15.40
N ALA A 316 26.54 -4.96 15.42
CA ALA A 316 27.78 -5.73 15.38
C ALA A 316 27.91 -6.62 16.63
#